data_AF-A0A8H4RC85-F1
#
_entry.id   AF-A0A8H4RC85-F1
#
_cell.length_a   1.000
_cell.length_b   1.000
_cell.length_c   1.000
_cell.angle_alpha   90.00
_cell.angle_beta   90.00
_cell.angle_gamma   90.00
#
_symmetry.space_group_name_H-M   'P 1'
#
loop_
_entity.id
_entity.type
_entity.pdbx_description
1 polymer ?
#
loop_
_entity_poly.entity_id
_entity_poly.type
_entity_poly.pdbx_seq_one_letter_code
_entity_poly.pdbx_strand_id
1 'polypeptide(L)'
;MSSNAAKQRPISLMWLPTEVHLEIANLIHYIDDFPSHTFLRYSCRYFYNIIEPHKHTPAELYLLERTQFGIEQKLFACRKCARLLPAPRFADKMRKGYTGKWGYNPRMRFCLECGFYRYPGRSIYTRGVVIGIMGVWHIMCIACDTFGLAASGKAAKCCKDCFPDLVRRLVEREKQERRLHEQRAIVRVETRLMAQLGWYAQLAIEEFKNEV
;
A
#
# COMPACT_ATOMS: atom_id res chain seq x y z
N MET A 1 -60.97 -35.84 20.08
CA MET A 1 -60.63 -35.16 18.82
C MET A 1 -59.23 -34.58 18.98
N SER A 2 -58.20 -35.35 18.62
CA SER A 2 -56.81 -34.91 18.71
C SER A 2 -56.35 -34.47 17.33
N SER A 3 -56.14 -33.16 17.15
CA SER A 3 -55.61 -32.57 15.94
C SER A 3 -54.12 -32.91 15.81
N ASN A 4 -53.78 -33.74 14.82
CA ASN A 4 -52.41 -33.97 14.37
C ASN A 4 -51.91 -32.71 13.64
N ALA A 5 -51.28 -31.80 14.37
CA ALA A 5 -50.48 -30.72 13.78
C ALA A 5 -49.18 -31.33 13.24
N ALA A 6 -49.19 -31.75 11.98
CA ALA A 6 -47.98 -32.15 11.27
C ALA A 6 -46.98 -30.99 11.29
N LYS A 7 -45.86 -31.16 12.00
CA LYS A 7 -44.73 -30.21 12.00
C LYS A 7 -44.18 -30.13 10.57
N GLN A 8 -44.60 -29.12 9.81
CA GLN A 8 -44.01 -28.80 8.52
C GLN A 8 -42.53 -28.47 8.76
N ARG A 9 -41.62 -29.24 8.15
CA ARG A 9 -40.20 -28.91 8.17
C ARG A 9 -40.00 -27.69 7.26
N PRO A 10 -39.22 -26.68 7.68
CA PRO A 10 -38.95 -25.54 6.82
C PRO A 10 -38.26 -26.02 5.55
N ILE A 11 -38.83 -25.68 4.39
CA ILE A 11 -38.20 -25.92 3.10
C ILE A 11 -36.94 -25.07 3.06
N SER A 12 -35.78 -25.71 2.95
CA SER A 12 -34.51 -25.00 2.84
C SER A 12 -34.41 -24.37 1.47
N LEU A 13 -33.92 -23.12 1.40
CA LEU A 13 -33.65 -22.42 0.15
C LEU A 13 -32.83 -23.30 -0.81
N MET A 14 -31.83 -24.02 -0.29
CA MET A 14 -30.93 -24.87 -1.07
C MET A 14 -31.60 -26.07 -1.75
N TRP A 15 -32.86 -26.37 -1.44
CA TRP A 15 -33.63 -27.47 -2.05
C TRP A 15 -34.42 -27.01 -3.28
N LEU A 16 -34.41 -25.71 -3.57
CA LEU A 16 -35.04 -25.17 -4.77
C LEU A 16 -34.16 -25.44 -6.01
N PRO A 17 -34.77 -25.61 -7.20
CA PRO A 17 -34.04 -25.65 -8.46
C PRO A 17 -33.20 -24.39 -8.70
N THR A 18 -32.14 -24.48 -9.50
CA THR A 18 -31.25 -23.35 -9.83
C THR A 18 -32.00 -22.22 -10.53
N GLU A 19 -33.01 -22.54 -11.34
CA GLU A 19 -33.87 -21.57 -12.02
C GLU A 19 -34.61 -20.68 -11.01
N VAL A 20 -35.12 -21.27 -9.92
CA VAL A 20 -35.82 -20.53 -8.86
C VAL A 20 -34.84 -19.64 -8.09
N HIS A 21 -33.62 -20.11 -7.87
CA HIS A 21 -32.57 -19.30 -7.25
C HIS A 21 -32.20 -18.06 -8.08
N LEU A 22 -32.11 -18.22 -9.41
CA LEU A 22 -31.87 -17.12 -10.33
C LEU A 22 -33.04 -16.15 -10.35
N GLU A 23 -34.28 -16.65 -10.32
CA GLU A 23 -35.47 -15.80 -10.26
C GLU A 23 -35.53 -14.97 -8.97
N ILE A 24 -35.20 -15.57 -7.82
CA ILE A 24 -35.08 -14.84 -6.56
C ILE A 24 -34.01 -13.74 -6.67
N ALA A 25 -32.84 -14.07 -7.22
CA ALA A 25 -31.77 -13.07 -7.41
C ALA A 25 -32.20 -11.94 -8.35
N ASN A 26 -32.90 -12.25 -9.45
CA ASN A 26 -33.43 -11.29 -10.40
C ASN A 26 -34.52 -10.40 -9.79
N LEU A 27 -35.41 -10.95 -8.96
CA LEU A 27 -36.43 -10.18 -8.25
C LEU A 27 -35.79 -9.20 -7.27
N ILE A 28 -34.80 -9.65 -6.50
CA ILE A 28 -34.03 -8.79 -5.58
C ILE A 28 -33.31 -7.69 -6.38
N HIS A 29 -32.77 -8.02 -7.55
CA HIS A 29 -32.17 -7.04 -8.46
C HIS A 29 -33.21 -6.03 -9.00
N TYR A 30 -34.40 -6.49 -9.39
CA TYR A 30 -35.47 -5.66 -9.95
C TYR A 30 -36.03 -4.63 -8.94
N ILE A 31 -36.16 -5.02 -7.68
CA ILE A 31 -36.60 -4.12 -6.60
C ILE A 31 -35.48 -3.19 -6.09
N ASP A 32 -34.30 -3.23 -6.71
CA ASP A 32 -33.10 -2.46 -6.35
C ASP A 32 -32.65 -2.69 -4.88
N ASP A 33 -32.96 -3.87 -4.31
CA ASP A 33 -32.48 -4.27 -2.98
C ASP A 33 -31.08 -4.86 -3.06
N PHE A 34 -30.17 -3.96 -3.39
CA PHE A 34 -28.75 -4.23 -3.55
C PHE A 34 -28.07 -4.88 -2.33
N PRO A 35 -28.33 -4.47 -1.07
CA PRO A 35 -27.78 -5.16 0.11
C PRO A 35 -28.11 -6.65 0.11
N SER A 36 -29.38 -7.00 -0.06
CA SER A 36 -29.83 -8.39 -0.05
C SER A 36 -29.24 -9.20 -1.21
N HIS A 37 -29.15 -8.61 -2.41
CA HIS A 37 -28.52 -9.24 -3.57
C HIS A 37 -27.05 -9.60 -3.28
N THR A 38 -26.33 -8.66 -2.68
CA THR A 38 -24.94 -8.85 -2.28
C THR A 38 -24.81 -9.92 -1.21
N PHE A 39 -25.67 -9.91 -0.19
CA PHE A 39 -25.63 -10.89 0.90
C PHE A 39 -25.89 -12.30 0.38
N LEU A 40 -26.90 -12.47 -0.47
CA LEU A 40 -27.20 -13.77 -1.07
C LEU A 40 -25.99 -14.29 -1.85
N ARG A 41 -25.38 -13.44 -2.69
CA ARG A 41 -24.20 -13.80 -3.49
C ARG A 41 -22.98 -14.16 -2.64
N TYR A 42 -22.75 -13.47 -1.51
CA TYR A 42 -21.61 -13.75 -0.61
C TYR A 42 -21.91 -14.80 0.47
N SER A 43 -23.15 -15.31 0.56
CA SER A 43 -23.54 -16.27 1.58
C SER A 43 -22.89 -17.64 1.38
N CYS A 44 -22.74 -18.11 0.13
CA CYS A 44 -22.10 -19.38 -0.18
C CYS A 44 -21.48 -19.39 -1.59
N ARG A 45 -20.58 -20.36 -1.82
CA ARG A 45 -19.88 -20.51 -3.11
C ARG A 45 -20.83 -20.81 -4.28
N TYR A 46 -21.95 -21.49 -4.02
CA TYR A 46 -22.96 -21.79 -5.03
C TYR A 46 -23.60 -20.49 -5.56
N PHE A 47 -24.16 -19.67 -4.67
CA PHE A 47 -24.74 -18.37 -5.06
C PHE A 47 -23.73 -17.41 -5.66
N TYR A 48 -22.48 -17.43 -5.18
CA TYR A 48 -21.41 -16.62 -5.75
C TYR A 48 -21.18 -16.87 -7.25
N ASN A 49 -21.35 -18.13 -7.67
CA ASN A 49 -21.11 -18.57 -9.05
C ASN A 49 -22.32 -18.36 -9.96
N ILE A 50 -23.54 -18.54 -9.46
CA ILE A 50 -24.75 -18.43 -10.29
C ILE A 50 -25.30 -17.01 -10.35
N ILE A 51 -25.11 -16.20 -9.30
CA ILE A 51 -25.59 -14.82 -9.24
C ILE A 51 -24.54 -13.92 -9.86
N GLU A 52 -24.91 -13.25 -10.96
CA GLU A 52 -24.03 -12.28 -11.60
C GLU A 52 -23.64 -11.15 -10.63
N PRO A 53 -22.38 -10.69 -10.66
CA PRO A 53 -22.02 -9.49 -9.92
C PRO A 53 -22.81 -8.33 -10.48
N HIS A 54 -23.64 -7.74 -9.65
CA HIS A 54 -24.40 -6.57 -10.02
C HIS A 54 -23.40 -5.42 -10.31
N LYS A 55 -23.64 -4.68 -11.40
CA LYS A 55 -22.75 -3.61 -11.85
C LYS A 55 -22.94 -2.41 -10.93
N HIS A 56 -22.15 -2.34 -9.87
CA HIS A 56 -22.34 -1.31 -8.85
C HIS A 56 -21.74 0.02 -9.28
N THR A 57 -22.50 1.09 -9.08
CA THR A 57 -21.89 2.41 -9.07
C THR A 57 -21.00 2.54 -7.82
N PRO A 58 -19.90 3.32 -7.88
CA PRO A 58 -19.11 3.58 -6.69
C PRO A 58 -19.94 4.15 -5.52
N ALA A 59 -21.00 4.93 -5.81
CA ALA A 59 -21.89 5.52 -4.82
C ALA A 59 -22.62 4.45 -3.99
N GLU A 60 -23.20 3.45 -4.64
CA GLU A 60 -23.90 2.33 -4.00
C GLU A 60 -22.97 1.55 -3.06
N LEU A 61 -21.73 1.30 -3.47
CA LEU A 61 -20.75 0.57 -2.64
C LEU A 61 -20.44 1.31 -1.33
N TYR A 62 -20.43 2.64 -1.34
CA TYR A 62 -20.24 3.43 -0.11
C TYR A 62 -21.45 3.37 0.82
N LEU A 63 -22.66 3.14 0.29
CA LEU A 63 -23.84 2.89 1.11
C LEU A 63 -23.76 1.51 1.75
N LEU A 64 -23.39 0.49 0.97
CA LEU A 64 -23.27 -0.87 1.51
C LEU A 64 -22.22 -1.04 2.58
N GLU A 65 -21.05 -0.41 2.44
CA GLU A 65 -20.04 -0.53 3.49
C GLU A 65 -20.55 0.01 4.83
N ARG A 66 -21.56 0.90 4.83
CA ARG A 66 -22.17 1.50 6.02
C ARG A 66 -23.35 0.71 6.58
N THR A 67 -23.86 -0.27 5.85
CA THR A 67 -24.87 -1.20 6.37
C THR A 67 -24.29 -2.04 7.51
N GLN A 68 -25.16 -2.63 8.33
CA GLN A 68 -24.77 -3.52 9.42
C GLN A 68 -23.83 -4.63 8.94
N PHE A 69 -24.17 -5.30 7.83
CA PHE A 69 -23.31 -6.31 7.21
C PHE A 69 -21.94 -5.76 6.81
N GLY A 70 -21.90 -4.60 6.14
CA GLY A 70 -20.64 -3.99 5.72
C GLY A 70 -19.74 -3.62 6.91
N ILE A 71 -20.33 -3.31 8.06
CA ILE A 71 -19.63 -3.07 9.32
C ILE A 71 -19.12 -4.38 9.92
N GLU A 72 -19.99 -5.37 10.08
CA GLU A 72 -19.66 -6.69 10.67
C GLU A 72 -18.57 -7.41 9.88
N GLN A 73 -18.71 -7.46 8.55
CA GLN A 73 -17.75 -8.07 7.64
C GLN A 73 -16.52 -7.19 7.38
N LYS A 74 -16.44 -6.00 7.99
CA LYS A 74 -15.34 -5.03 7.85
C LYS A 74 -15.00 -4.76 6.38
N LEU A 75 -16.04 -4.54 5.57
CA LEU A 75 -15.93 -4.25 4.14
C LEU A 75 -15.70 -2.77 3.88
N PHE A 76 -15.00 -2.50 2.79
CA PHE A 76 -14.70 -1.17 2.28
C PHE A 76 -14.83 -1.15 0.76
N ALA A 77 -15.44 -0.09 0.23
CA ALA A 77 -15.57 0.19 -1.18
C ALA A 77 -14.27 0.75 -1.77
N CYS A 78 -13.92 0.28 -2.97
CA CYS A 78 -12.83 0.82 -3.78
C CYS A 78 -13.40 1.62 -4.96
N ARG A 79 -13.02 2.90 -5.10
CA ARG A 79 -13.44 3.73 -6.25
C ARG A 79 -12.98 3.15 -7.59
N LYS A 80 -11.76 2.64 -7.65
CA LYS A 80 -11.08 2.28 -8.90
C LYS A 80 -11.63 1.00 -9.53
N CYS A 81 -11.80 -0.06 -8.74
CA CYS A 81 -12.32 -1.33 -9.25
C CYS A 81 -13.82 -1.53 -8.99
N ALA A 82 -14.50 -0.57 -8.34
CA ALA A 82 -15.92 -0.67 -7.99
C ALA A 82 -16.27 -2.01 -7.30
N ARG A 83 -15.44 -2.43 -6.34
CA ARG A 83 -15.67 -3.62 -5.51
C ARG A 83 -15.72 -3.27 -4.03
N LEU A 84 -16.54 -4.00 -3.28
CA LEU A 84 -16.43 -4.13 -1.83
C LEU A 84 -15.38 -5.18 -1.50
N LEU A 85 -14.38 -4.79 -0.71
CA LEU A 85 -13.28 -5.67 -0.34
C LEU A 85 -13.06 -5.64 1.18
N PRO A 86 -12.55 -6.74 1.77
CA PRO A 86 -12.22 -6.79 3.18
C PRO A 86 -11.15 -5.77 3.59
N ALA A 87 -11.18 -5.35 4.86
CA ALA A 87 -10.25 -4.37 5.42
C ALA A 87 -8.74 -4.61 5.13
N PRO A 88 -8.21 -5.87 5.11
CA PRO A 88 -6.81 -6.13 4.78
C PRO A 88 -6.42 -5.78 3.33
N ARG A 89 -7.39 -5.61 2.42
CA ARG A 89 -7.15 -5.19 1.02
C ARG A 89 -6.94 -3.69 0.87
N PHE A 90 -6.92 -2.93 1.96
CA PHE A 90 -6.74 -1.47 1.98
C PHE A 90 -5.61 -1.08 2.93
N ALA A 91 -4.89 -0.02 2.58
CA ALA A 91 -3.94 0.62 3.50
C ALA A 91 -4.68 1.24 4.70
N ASP A 92 -4.02 1.36 5.85
CA ASP A 92 -4.61 1.92 7.06
C ASP A 92 -5.06 3.37 6.85
N LYS A 93 -4.29 4.15 6.07
CA LYS A 93 -4.67 5.51 5.65
C LYS A 93 -5.95 5.55 4.81
N MET A 94 -6.25 4.46 4.09
CA MET A 94 -7.46 4.31 3.28
C MET A 94 -8.69 3.94 4.12
N ARG A 95 -8.48 3.45 5.35
CA ARG A 95 -9.55 3.00 6.25
C ARG A 95 -9.89 3.97 7.36
N LYS A 96 -8.96 4.87 7.68
CA LYS A 96 -9.05 5.80 8.81
C LYS A 96 -8.97 7.25 8.33
N GLY A 97 -9.39 8.19 9.18
CA GLY A 97 -9.27 9.63 8.91
C GLY A 97 -10.05 10.07 7.67
N TYR A 98 -9.42 10.92 6.85
CA TYR A 98 -10.04 11.61 5.71
C TYR A 98 -10.77 10.68 4.72
N THR A 99 -10.22 9.49 4.44
CA THR A 99 -10.79 8.53 3.47
C THR A 99 -11.48 7.33 4.11
N GLY A 100 -11.57 7.33 5.45
CA GLY A 100 -12.25 6.27 6.18
C GLY A 100 -13.75 6.20 5.85
N LYS A 101 -14.42 5.15 6.32
CA LYS A 101 -15.85 4.88 6.07
C LYS A 101 -16.76 6.08 6.39
N TRP A 102 -16.43 6.75 7.50
CA TRP A 102 -17.09 7.95 8.01
C TRP A 102 -16.23 9.21 7.85
N GLY A 103 -15.19 9.14 7.02
CA GLY A 103 -14.31 10.27 6.74
C GLY A 103 -14.99 11.33 5.87
N TYR A 104 -14.33 12.46 5.71
CA TYR A 104 -14.80 13.57 4.87
C TYR A 104 -14.92 13.17 3.39
N ASN A 105 -14.01 12.33 2.89
CA ASN A 105 -14.00 11.93 1.49
C ASN A 105 -13.68 10.43 1.31
N PRO A 106 -14.62 9.54 1.65
CA PRO A 106 -14.48 8.09 1.42
C PRO A 106 -14.31 7.75 -0.06
N ARG A 107 -14.75 8.64 -0.96
CA ARG A 107 -14.66 8.46 -2.42
C ARG A 107 -13.23 8.51 -2.96
N MET A 108 -12.27 8.95 -2.17
CA MET A 108 -10.85 8.92 -2.56
C MET A 108 -10.18 7.57 -2.30
N ARG A 109 -10.90 6.61 -1.72
CA ARG A 109 -10.35 5.31 -1.34
C ARG A 109 -10.11 4.38 -2.54
N PHE A 110 -8.98 3.70 -2.51
CA PHE A 110 -8.66 2.61 -3.43
C PHE A 110 -8.00 1.44 -2.70
N CYS A 111 -8.19 0.23 -3.22
CA CYS A 111 -7.58 -0.98 -2.66
C CYS A 111 -6.10 -1.08 -3.05
N LEU A 112 -5.37 -1.95 -2.36
CA LEU A 112 -3.95 -2.18 -2.58
C LEU A 112 -3.66 -2.60 -4.03
N GLU A 113 -4.45 -3.52 -4.59
CA GLU A 113 -4.34 -3.95 -6.00
C GLU A 113 -4.44 -2.77 -6.96
N CYS A 114 -5.46 -1.91 -6.82
CA CYS A 114 -5.60 -0.71 -7.65
C CYS A 114 -4.49 0.32 -7.41
N GLY A 115 -3.88 0.33 -6.22
CA GLY A 115 -2.73 1.17 -5.92
C GLY A 115 -1.43 0.68 -6.57
N PHE A 116 -1.30 -0.63 -6.77
CA PHE A 116 -0.16 -1.26 -7.42
C PHE A 116 -0.29 -1.34 -8.95
N TYR A 117 -1.51 -1.47 -9.47
CA TYR A 117 -1.75 -1.67 -10.90
C TYR A 117 -1.23 -0.49 -11.72
N ARG A 118 -0.36 -0.78 -12.69
CA ARG A 118 0.28 0.19 -13.59
C ARG A 118 -0.41 0.13 -14.96
N TYR A 119 -1.62 0.68 -15.13
CA TYR A 119 -2.24 0.74 -16.48
C TYR A 119 -3.33 1.82 -16.64
N PRO A 120 -3.32 2.62 -17.73
CA PRO A 120 -2.15 3.22 -18.37
C PRO A 120 -1.80 4.52 -17.61
N GLY A 121 -0.68 4.51 -16.88
CA GLY A 121 -0.18 5.69 -16.18
C GLY A 121 -0.05 5.51 -14.67
N ARG A 122 1.18 5.16 -14.26
CA ARG A 122 1.79 5.21 -12.92
C ARG A 122 1.01 4.52 -11.78
N SER A 123 1.67 3.56 -11.11
CA SER A 123 1.17 3.05 -9.84
C SER A 123 1.07 4.20 -8.84
N ILE A 124 -0.02 4.23 -8.07
CA ILE A 124 -0.20 5.23 -7.01
C ILE A 124 0.83 5.00 -5.92
N TYR A 125 1.13 3.73 -5.64
CA TYR A 125 2.24 3.34 -4.78
C TYR A 125 3.52 3.23 -5.63
N THR A 126 4.40 4.21 -5.48
CA THR A 126 5.71 4.26 -6.13
C THR A 126 6.79 3.61 -5.26
N ARG A 127 7.99 3.41 -5.82
CA ARG A 127 9.15 2.90 -5.09
C ARG A 127 9.47 3.78 -3.88
N GLY A 128 9.81 3.14 -2.76
CA GLY A 128 10.12 3.78 -1.48
C GLY A 128 8.90 4.17 -0.66
N VAL A 129 7.68 4.01 -1.18
CA VAL A 129 6.46 4.30 -0.41
C VAL A 129 6.25 3.21 0.64
N VAL A 130 6.15 3.64 1.89
CA VAL A 130 5.79 2.79 3.03
C VAL A 130 4.28 2.84 3.27
N ILE A 131 3.67 1.66 3.41
CA ILE A 131 2.23 1.43 3.47
C ILE A 131 1.94 0.64 4.74
N GLY A 132 1.12 1.19 5.64
CA GLY A 132 0.60 0.45 6.80
C GLY A 132 -0.61 -0.38 6.39
N ILE A 133 -0.62 -1.66 6.73
CA ILE A 133 -1.76 -2.57 6.52
C ILE A 133 -1.99 -3.30 7.82
N MET A 134 -3.15 -3.12 8.44
CA MET A 134 -3.48 -3.76 9.72
C MET A 134 -2.44 -3.46 10.81
N GLY A 135 -1.84 -2.26 10.80
CA GLY A 135 -0.78 -1.88 11.73
C GLY A 135 0.61 -2.41 11.37
N VAL A 136 0.75 -3.23 10.32
CA VAL A 136 2.03 -3.75 9.86
C VAL A 136 2.55 -2.93 8.69
N TRP A 137 3.79 -2.45 8.82
CA TRP A 137 4.43 -1.64 7.79
C TRP A 137 5.00 -2.50 6.66
N HIS A 138 4.60 -2.18 5.45
CA HIS A 138 5.09 -2.76 4.21
C HIS A 138 5.70 -1.65 3.35
N ILE A 139 6.51 -2.00 2.35
CA ILE A 139 7.16 -1.04 1.47
C ILE A 139 7.19 -1.57 0.05
N MET A 140 7.03 -0.67 -0.93
CA MET A 140 7.45 -0.92 -2.30
C MET A 140 8.96 -0.71 -2.39
N CYS A 141 9.75 -1.78 -2.32
CA CYS A 141 11.19 -1.68 -2.10
C CYS A 141 11.91 -0.88 -3.20
N ILE A 142 12.79 0.05 -2.82
CA ILE A 142 13.59 0.84 -3.78
C ILE A 142 14.60 -0.05 -4.53
N ALA A 143 15.10 -1.11 -3.89
CA ALA A 143 16.14 -1.97 -4.46
C ALA A 143 15.57 -3.02 -5.43
N CYS A 144 14.53 -3.76 -5.02
CA CYS A 144 14.01 -4.90 -5.78
C CYS A 144 12.65 -4.67 -6.45
N ASP A 145 12.03 -3.49 -6.29
CA ASP A 145 10.70 -3.16 -6.82
C ASP A 145 9.57 -4.12 -6.40
N THR A 146 9.79 -4.92 -5.36
CA THR A 146 8.78 -5.82 -4.81
C THR A 146 8.11 -5.20 -3.60
N PHE A 147 6.82 -5.54 -3.44
CA PHE A 147 6.06 -5.21 -2.26
C PHE A 147 6.35 -6.24 -1.16
N GLY A 148 6.81 -5.79 0.01
CA GLY A 148 7.16 -6.68 1.11
C GLY A 148 7.18 -5.97 2.46
N LEU A 149 7.56 -6.71 3.51
CA LEU A 149 7.67 -6.16 4.86
C LEU A 149 8.75 -5.08 4.93
N ALA A 150 8.41 -3.95 5.55
CA ALA A 150 9.34 -2.86 5.78
C ALA A 150 10.42 -3.27 6.79
N ALA A 151 11.69 -2.96 6.50
CA ALA A 151 12.80 -3.32 7.36
C ALA A 151 12.83 -2.55 8.69
N SER A 152 12.49 -1.26 8.65
CA SER A 152 12.54 -0.34 9.80
C SER A 152 11.24 0.46 9.91
N GLY A 153 10.11 -0.26 9.96
CA GLY A 153 8.78 0.32 10.16
C GLY A 153 8.46 1.45 9.18
N LYS A 154 7.94 2.57 9.69
CA LYS A 154 7.48 3.72 8.89
C LYS A 154 8.61 4.46 8.15
N ALA A 155 9.85 4.35 8.62
CA ALA A 155 11.03 5.03 8.06
C ALA A 155 11.86 4.12 7.14
N ALA A 156 11.37 2.92 6.81
CA ALA A 156 12.09 1.99 5.98
C ALA A 156 12.34 2.57 4.58
N LYS A 157 13.53 2.31 4.04
CA LYS A 157 13.92 2.63 2.66
C LYS A 157 13.90 1.39 1.74
N CYS A 158 13.84 0.19 2.33
CA CYS A 158 13.83 -1.07 1.62
C CYS A 158 13.06 -2.14 2.41
N CYS A 159 12.77 -3.26 1.75
CA CYS A 159 12.20 -4.44 2.40
C CYS A 159 13.22 -5.11 3.33
N LYS A 160 12.74 -5.97 4.23
CA LYS A 160 13.58 -6.75 5.15
C LYS A 160 14.71 -7.51 4.44
N ASP A 161 14.44 -8.05 3.26
CA ASP A 161 15.40 -8.89 2.53
C ASP A 161 16.53 -8.06 1.91
N CYS A 162 16.24 -6.86 1.42
CA CYS A 162 17.23 -5.96 0.83
C CYS A 162 17.97 -5.10 1.87
N PHE A 163 17.52 -5.09 3.13
CA PHE A 163 18.05 -4.23 4.17
C PHE A 163 19.51 -4.50 4.53
N PRO A 164 19.97 -5.77 4.68
CA PRO A 164 21.38 -6.04 4.93
C PRO A 164 22.30 -5.46 3.85
N ASP A 165 21.92 -5.58 2.58
CA ASP A 165 22.70 -5.04 1.45
C ASP A 165 22.70 -3.52 1.39
N LEU A 166 21.59 -2.90 1.78
CA LEU A 166 21.54 -1.45 1.88
C LEU A 166 22.45 -0.95 2.99
N VAL A 167 22.42 -1.59 4.16
CA VAL A 167 23.28 -1.22 5.30
C VAL A 167 24.75 -1.38 4.93
N ARG A 168 25.13 -2.50 4.30
CA ARG A 168 26.50 -2.72 3.81
C ARG A 168 26.98 -1.59 2.90
N ARG A 169 26.19 -1.24 1.88
CA ARG A 169 26.52 -0.15 0.94
C ARG A 169 26.61 1.22 1.59
N LEU A 170 25.78 1.50 2.59
CA LEU A 170 25.83 2.78 3.32
C LEU A 170 27.11 2.89 4.16
N VAL A 171 27.47 1.81 4.86
CA VAL A 171 28.72 1.75 5.65
C VAL A 171 29.95 1.87 4.76
N GLU A 172 29.96 1.20 3.60
CA GLU A 172 31.05 1.31 2.63
C GLU A 172 31.20 2.72 2.07
N ARG A 173 30.08 3.37 1.73
CA ARG A 173 30.09 4.76 1.25
C ARG A 173 30.64 5.71 2.31
N GLU A 174 30.21 5.57 3.56
CA GLU A 174 30.71 6.40 4.67
C GLU A 174 32.21 6.21 4.88
N LYS A 175 32.71 4.96 4.80
CA LYS A 175 34.15 4.67 4.86
C LYS A 175 34.91 5.35 3.71
N GLN A 176 34.38 5.32 2.50
CA GLN A 176 34.98 5.99 1.34
C GLN A 176 35.00 7.51 1.50
N GLU A 177 33.91 8.11 1.99
CA GLU A 177 33.81 9.55 2.25
C GLU A 177 34.82 10.00 3.32
N ARG A 178 34.99 9.23 4.40
CA ARG A 178 36.00 9.51 5.44
C ARG A 178 37.42 9.46 4.87
N ARG A 179 37.76 8.42 4.09
CA ARG A 179 39.08 8.32 3.44
C ARG A 179 39.35 9.50 2.51
N LEU A 180 38.35 9.89 1.72
CA LEU A 180 38.47 11.04 0.81
C LEU A 180 38.63 12.34 1.60
N HIS A 181 37.95 12.49 2.72
CA HIS A 181 38.08 13.66 3.59
C HIS A 181 39.47 13.75 4.21
N GLU A 182 40.02 12.64 4.71
CA GLU A 182 41.38 12.55 5.26
C GLU A 182 42.44 12.86 4.19
N GLN A 183 42.32 12.29 2.99
CA GLN A 183 43.21 12.59 1.86
C GLN A 183 43.17 14.08 1.50
N ARG A 184 41.98 14.68 1.45
CA ARG A 184 41.83 16.12 1.21
C ARG A 184 42.46 16.96 2.31
N ALA A 185 42.42 16.51 3.56
CA ALA A 185 43.08 17.20 4.67
C ALA A 185 44.60 17.15 4.53
N ILE A 186 45.17 15.98 4.20
CA ILE A 186 46.62 15.82 3.96
C ILE A 186 47.09 16.72 2.83
N VAL A 187 46.42 16.66 1.67
CA VAL A 187 46.77 17.49 0.50
C VAL A 187 46.71 18.98 0.83
N ARG A 188 45.75 19.43 1.65
CA ARG A 188 45.69 20.84 2.09
C ARG A 188 46.90 21.23 2.94
N VAL A 189 47.35 20.37 3.85
CA VAL A 189 48.53 20.62 4.67
C VAL A 189 49.79 20.65 3.80
N GLU A 190 49.96 19.67 2.91
CA GLU A 190 51.09 19.63 1.97
C GLU A 190 51.13 20.86 1.07
N THR A 191 49.99 21.25 0.49
CA THR A 191 49.90 22.43 -0.38
C THR A 191 50.30 23.70 0.37
N ARG A 192 49.89 23.84 1.64
CA ARG A 192 50.26 24.97 2.49
C ARG A 192 51.76 24.97 2.81
N LEU A 193 52.33 23.80 3.09
CA LEU A 193 53.77 23.65 3.35
C LEU A 193 54.59 24.03 2.11
N MET A 194 54.19 23.54 0.92
CA MET A 194 54.86 23.84 -0.35
C MET A 194 54.78 25.34 -0.68
N ALA A 195 53.66 26.00 -0.42
CA ALA A 195 53.53 27.45 -0.58
C ALA A 195 54.47 28.21 0.37
N GLN A 196 54.58 27.77 1.62
CA GLN A 196 55.48 28.37 2.60
C GLN A 196 56.95 28.19 2.21
N LEU A 197 57.35 27.00 1.77
CA LEU A 197 58.70 26.73 1.28
C LEU A 197 59.03 27.56 0.03
N GLY A 198 58.08 27.69 -0.90
CA GLY A 198 58.24 28.55 -2.07
C GLY A 198 58.46 30.02 -1.70
N TRP A 199 57.72 30.53 -0.71
CA TRP A 199 57.89 31.89 -0.19
C TRP A 199 59.29 32.11 0.42
N TYR A 200 59.78 31.17 1.24
CA TYR A 200 61.14 31.25 1.79
C TYR A 200 62.22 31.20 0.71
N ALA A 201 62.05 30.37 -0.33
CA ALA A 201 62.99 30.31 -1.44
C ALA A 201 63.07 31.62 -2.23
N GLN A 202 61.93 32.30 -2.43
CA GLN A 202 61.91 33.62 -3.08
C GLN A 202 62.65 34.68 -2.25
N LEU A 203 62.43 34.72 -0.94
CA LEU A 203 63.15 35.63 -0.05
C LEU A 203 64.67 35.41 -0.10
N ALA A 204 65.13 34.16 -0.02
CA ALA A 204 66.55 33.84 -0.08
C ALA A 204 67.20 34.26 -1.43
N ILE A 205 66.45 34.14 -2.53
CA ILE A 205 66.91 34.63 -3.85
C ILE A 205 67.00 36.15 -3.88
N GLU A 206 66.06 36.87 -3.26
CA GLU A 206 66.09 38.33 -3.18
C GLU A 206 67.24 38.83 -2.29
N GLU A 207 67.49 38.19 -1.15
CA GLU A 207 68.64 38.50 -0.28
C GLU A 207 69.97 38.30 -1.02
N PHE A 208 70.15 37.17 -1.71
CA PHE A 208 71.37 36.90 -2.48
C PHE A 208 71.61 37.91 -3.62
N LYS A 209 70.54 38.41 -4.24
CA LYS A 209 70.65 39.47 -5.27
C LYS A 209 71.04 40.84 -4.73
N ASN A 210 70.80 41.10 -3.44
CA ASN A 210 71.14 42.37 -2.81
C ASN A 210 72.58 42.38 -2.25
N GLU A 211 73.22 41.22 -2.14
CA GLU A 211 74.60 41.06 -1.66
C GLU A 211 75.66 41.03 -2.77
N VAL A 212 75.25 40.98 -4.05
CA VAL A 212 76.12 41.01 -5.24
C VAL A 212 76.03 42.37 -5.92
#